data_AF-A0A6I4MXU1-F1
#
_entry.id   AF-A0A6I4MXU1-F1
#
_cell.length_a   1.000
_cell.length_b   1.000
_cell.length_c   1.000
_cell.angle_alpha   90.00
_cell.angle_beta   90.00
_cell.angle_gamma   90.00
#
_symmetry.space_group_name_H-M   'P 1'
#
loop_
_entity.id
_entity.type
_entity.pdbx_description
1 polymer ?
#
loop_
_entity_poly.entity_id
_entity_poly.type
_entity_poly.pdbx_seq_one_letter_code
_entity_poly.pdbx_strand_id
1 'polypeptide(L)'
;MRQATTTSRGDLLSTTKPHLTRRLIQLYVGLTLYGASSGLLVVAGLGLEPWNVLHQGLAELTGMSIGVVSIFIGAAVLLLWIPLRQRPGLGTVSNVFVVGLAMDGTLALMPDVHALGGRIPLLVAGIVLNGVATGLYIAAKFGPGPRDGLMTGLHQRTGRSIRMMRTLVEVAVVATGFAFGGTVGIGTVLYALAIGPLAQFFLRFFAVPAPSGGGVVAAGGQPEQAILQR
;
A
#
# COMPACT_ATOMS: atom_id res chain seq x y z
N MET A 1 4.01 -51.59 -28.16
CA MET A 1 2.96 -50.64 -28.61
C MET A 1 3.04 -49.38 -27.76
N ARG A 2 3.53 -48.27 -28.32
CA ARG A 2 3.58 -46.95 -27.66
C ARG A 2 2.29 -46.22 -28.00
N GLN A 3 1.47 -45.88 -26.99
CA GLN A 3 0.36 -44.93 -27.19
C GLN A 3 0.91 -43.52 -26.98
N ALA A 4 0.88 -42.73 -28.05
CA ALA A 4 1.18 -41.30 -28.01
C ALA A 4 -0.09 -40.56 -27.56
N THR A 5 -0.03 -39.94 -26.38
CA THR A 5 -1.07 -39.02 -25.91
C THR A 5 -0.84 -37.67 -26.57
N THR A 6 -1.55 -37.42 -27.67
CA THR A 6 -1.61 -36.14 -28.36
C THR A 6 -2.26 -35.11 -27.42
N THR A 7 -1.45 -34.39 -26.65
CA THR A 7 -1.94 -33.26 -25.84
C THR A 7 -2.12 -32.07 -26.78
N SER A 8 -3.37 -31.71 -27.03
CA SER A 8 -3.75 -30.59 -27.88
C SER A 8 -3.12 -29.29 -27.35
N ARG A 9 -2.30 -28.64 -28.18
CA ARG A 9 -1.62 -27.36 -27.91
C ARG A 9 -2.59 -26.17 -27.79
N GLY A 10 -3.89 -26.41 -27.99
CA GLY A 10 -4.95 -25.39 -27.97
C GLY A 10 -5.45 -24.99 -26.57
N ASP A 11 -5.27 -25.84 -25.55
CA ASP A 11 -5.85 -25.60 -24.21
C ASP A 11 -4.99 -24.71 -23.30
N LEU A 12 -3.75 -24.39 -23.71
CA LEU A 12 -2.83 -23.57 -22.91
C LEU A 12 -3.05 -22.05 -23.09
N LEU A 13 -3.91 -21.62 -24.02
CA LEU A 13 -4.09 -20.20 -24.37
C LEU A 13 -5.41 -19.56 -23.89
N SER A 14 -6.33 -20.32 -23.27
CA SER A 14 -7.66 -19.80 -22.90
C SER A 14 -7.85 -19.48 -21.40
N THR A 15 -6.92 -19.86 -20.53
CA THR A 15 -7.09 -19.75 -19.06
C THR A 15 -6.46 -18.52 -18.40
N THR A 16 -5.78 -17.63 -19.13
CA THR A 16 -4.96 -16.55 -18.52
C THR A 16 -5.54 -15.14 -18.66
N LYS A 17 -6.24 -14.82 -19.76
CA LYS A 17 -6.70 -13.45 -20.06
C LYS A 17 -7.76 -12.89 -19.09
N PRO A 18 -8.85 -13.59 -18.73
CA PRO A 18 -9.88 -13.01 -17.86
C PRO A 18 -9.38 -12.77 -16.43
N HIS A 19 -8.45 -13.60 -15.95
CA HIS A 19 -7.83 -13.42 -14.62
C HIS A 19 -6.89 -12.22 -14.58
N LEU A 20 -6.13 -11.95 -15.65
CA LEU A 20 -5.22 -10.80 -15.70
C LEU A 20 -5.99 -9.47 -15.74
N THR A 21 -7.00 -9.36 -16.61
CA THR A 21 -7.84 -8.15 -16.73
C THR A 21 -8.52 -7.82 -15.41
N ARG A 22 -9.11 -8.83 -14.74
CA ARG A 22 -9.73 -8.63 -13.42
C ARG A 22 -8.73 -8.10 -12.39
N ARG A 23 -7.53 -8.66 -12.34
CA ARG A 23 -6.49 -8.21 -11.40
C ARG A 23 -6.01 -6.80 -11.73
N LEU A 24 -5.90 -6.42 -13.00
CA LEU A 24 -5.53 -5.05 -13.40
C LEU A 24 -6.61 -4.05 -13.00
N ILE A 25 -7.88 -4.39 -13.21
CA ILE A 25 -9.00 -3.56 -12.75
C ILE A 25 -8.94 -3.41 -11.22
N GLN A 26 -8.74 -4.51 -10.48
CA GLN A 26 -8.58 -4.46 -9.02
C GLN A 26 -7.42 -3.56 -8.59
N LEU A 27 -6.29 -3.63 -9.28
CA LEU A 27 -5.14 -2.77 -9.03
C LEU A 27 -5.50 -1.30 -9.23
N TYR A 28 -5.94 -0.91 -10.42
CA TYR A 28 -6.18 0.50 -10.75
C TYR A 28 -7.34 1.10 -9.96
N VAL A 29 -8.44 0.36 -9.78
CA VAL A 29 -9.54 0.79 -8.90
C VAL A 29 -9.03 0.94 -7.47
N GLY A 30 -8.27 -0.03 -6.96
CA GLY A 30 -7.68 0.06 -5.63
C GLY A 30 -6.77 1.27 -5.45
N LEU A 31 -5.89 1.56 -6.42
CA LEU A 31 -4.98 2.70 -6.35
C LEU A 31 -5.72 4.04 -6.44
N THR A 32 -6.72 4.17 -7.32
CA THR A 32 -7.53 5.38 -7.44
C THR A 32 -8.32 5.63 -6.16
N LEU A 33 -8.98 4.60 -5.61
CA LEU A 33 -9.69 4.71 -4.34
C LEU A 33 -8.74 5.04 -3.18
N TYR A 34 -7.49 4.54 -3.22
CA TYR A 34 -6.50 4.88 -2.22
C TYR A 34 -6.18 6.38 -2.25
N GLY A 35 -5.83 6.94 -3.41
CA GLY A 35 -5.59 8.37 -3.56
C GLY A 35 -6.81 9.22 -3.19
N ALA A 36 -8.00 8.80 -3.60
CA ALA A 36 -9.23 9.50 -3.23
C ALA A 36 -9.48 9.49 -1.72
N SER A 37 -9.31 8.33 -1.07
CA SER A 37 -9.45 8.23 0.38
C SER A 37 -8.45 9.13 1.13
N SER A 38 -7.19 9.21 0.67
CA SER A 38 -6.19 10.14 1.22
C SER A 38 -6.61 11.60 1.02
N GLY A 39 -7.17 11.94 -0.14
CA GLY A 39 -7.75 13.28 -0.40
C GLY A 39 -8.87 13.63 0.58
N LEU A 40 -9.79 12.70 0.85
CA LEU A 40 -10.87 12.89 1.83
C LEU A 40 -10.33 13.13 3.25
N LEU A 41 -9.26 12.44 3.64
CA LEU A 41 -8.60 12.66 4.95
C LEU A 41 -7.99 14.06 5.05
N VAL A 42 -7.42 14.57 3.97
CA VAL A 42 -6.93 15.96 3.89
C VAL A 42 -8.07 16.96 4.02
N VAL A 43 -9.16 16.79 3.26
CA VAL A 43 -10.32 17.70 3.33
C VAL A 43 -10.98 17.66 4.71
N ALA A 44 -10.99 16.49 5.37
CA ALA A 44 -11.51 16.37 6.73
C ALA A 44 -10.70 17.23 7.72
N GLY A 45 -9.39 17.37 7.53
CA GLY A 45 -8.55 18.25 8.36
C GLY A 45 -8.48 17.88 9.84
N LEU A 46 -8.80 16.63 10.19
CA LEU A 46 -8.80 16.13 11.58
C LEU A 46 -7.55 15.30 11.93
N GLY A 47 -6.59 15.22 11.01
CA GLY A 47 -5.38 14.40 11.09
C GLY A 47 -5.25 13.46 9.89
N LEU A 48 -4.02 13.22 9.47
CA LEU A 48 -3.69 12.42 8.28
C LEU A 48 -3.07 11.08 8.61
N GLU A 49 -3.01 10.19 7.63
CA GLU A 49 -2.19 8.98 7.70
C GLU A 49 -0.68 9.31 7.71
N PRO A 50 0.18 8.45 8.30
CA PRO A 50 1.57 8.76 8.60
C PRO A 50 2.39 9.41 7.47
N TRP A 51 2.28 8.84 6.26
CA TRP A 51 3.01 9.33 5.09
C TRP A 51 2.44 10.63 4.54
N ASN A 52 1.14 10.85 4.71
CA ASN A 52 0.48 12.04 4.22
C ASN A 52 0.72 13.24 5.15
N VAL A 53 1.00 13.01 6.43
CA VAL A 53 1.60 14.04 7.31
C VAL A 53 2.90 14.57 6.71
N LEU A 54 3.78 13.68 6.22
CA LEU A 54 5.02 14.07 5.54
C LEU A 54 4.75 14.80 4.22
N HIS A 55 3.86 14.26 3.38
CA HIS A 55 3.55 14.86 2.09
C HIS A 55 2.93 16.26 2.24
N GLN A 56 2.03 16.44 3.21
CA GLN A 56 1.44 17.74 3.51
C GLN A 56 2.49 18.73 4.00
N GLY A 57 3.32 18.36 4.98
CA GLY A 57 4.35 19.28 5.50
C GLY A 57 5.35 19.70 4.41
N LEU A 58 5.76 18.78 3.55
CA LEU A 58 6.62 19.12 2.40
C LEU A 58 5.90 19.94 1.32
N ALA A 59 4.60 19.72 1.10
CA ALA A 59 3.80 20.55 0.21
C ALA A 59 3.73 22.00 0.70
N GLU A 60 3.53 22.21 2.00
CA GLU A 60 3.54 23.53 2.62
C GLU A 60 4.90 24.24 2.49
N LEU A 61 6.01 23.51 2.61
CA LEU A 61 7.36 24.07 2.46
C LEU A 61 7.75 24.38 1.01
N THR A 62 7.26 23.58 0.04
CA THR A 62 7.68 23.68 -1.37
C THR A 62 6.70 24.44 -2.25
N GLY A 63 5.46 24.64 -1.79
CA GLY A 63 4.37 25.20 -2.58
C GLY A 63 3.82 24.25 -3.66
N MET A 64 4.25 22.98 -3.68
CA MET A 64 3.73 21.96 -4.59
C MET A 64 2.43 21.33 -4.05
N SER A 65 1.64 20.72 -4.92
CA SER A 65 0.48 19.93 -4.47
C SER A 65 0.93 18.68 -3.70
N ILE A 66 0.07 18.20 -2.79
CA ILE A 66 0.36 17.02 -1.97
C ILE A 66 0.53 15.77 -2.86
N GLY A 67 -0.24 15.64 -3.93
CA GLY A 67 -0.10 14.54 -4.89
C GLY A 67 1.24 14.53 -5.62
N VAL A 68 1.74 15.70 -6.04
CA VAL A 68 3.07 15.85 -6.66
C VAL A 68 4.17 15.48 -5.67
N VAL A 69 4.09 15.97 -4.44
CA VAL A 69 5.04 15.60 -3.37
C VAL A 69 5.01 14.09 -3.12
N SER A 70 3.83 13.48 -3.07
CA SER A 70 3.67 12.02 -2.93
C SER A 70 4.34 11.26 -4.06
N ILE A 71 4.30 11.77 -5.30
CA ILE A 71 4.98 11.15 -6.45
C ILE A 71 6.50 11.24 -6.27
N PHE A 72 7.03 12.41 -5.90
CA PHE A 72 8.46 12.59 -5.67
C PHE A 72 9.00 11.72 -4.53
N ILE A 73 8.31 11.70 -3.39
CA ILE A 73 8.69 10.83 -2.26
C ILE A 73 8.56 9.36 -2.64
N GLY A 74 7.50 8.97 -3.34
CA GLY A 74 7.34 7.62 -3.86
C GLY A 74 8.51 7.21 -4.76
N ALA A 75 8.90 8.07 -5.70
CA ALA A 75 10.05 7.85 -6.57
C ALA A 75 11.37 7.76 -5.77
N ALA A 76 11.58 8.65 -4.80
CA ALA A 76 12.76 8.62 -3.93
C ALA A 76 12.84 7.31 -3.13
N VAL A 77 11.72 6.82 -2.61
CA VAL A 77 11.65 5.52 -1.92
C VAL A 77 12.00 4.38 -2.88
N LEU A 78 11.57 4.43 -4.15
CA LEU A 78 11.97 3.44 -5.14
C LEU A 78 13.46 3.49 -5.48
N LEU A 79 14.09 4.67 -5.47
CA LEU A 79 15.55 4.78 -5.60
C LEU A 79 16.27 4.11 -4.42
N LEU A 80 15.71 4.21 -3.20
CA LEU A 80 16.24 3.49 -2.03
C LEU A 80 16.13 1.97 -2.17
N TRP A 81 15.36 1.44 -3.13
CA TRP A 81 15.33 0.00 -3.41
C TRP A 81 16.53 -0.49 -4.19
N ILE A 82 17.26 0.38 -4.90
CA ILE A 82 18.49 0.03 -5.64
C ILE A 82 19.50 -0.67 -4.73
N PRO A 83 19.88 -0.12 -3.55
CA PRO A 83 20.74 -0.86 -2.62
C PRO A 83 20.03 -2.11 -2.08
N LEU A 84 18.71 -2.07 -1.85
CA LEU A 84 17.95 -3.21 -1.34
C LEU A 84 17.81 -4.37 -2.35
N ARG A 85 18.25 -4.19 -3.60
CA ARG A 85 18.17 -5.18 -4.69
C ARG A 85 16.75 -5.71 -4.95
N GLN A 86 15.73 -4.92 -4.61
CA GLN A 86 14.34 -5.25 -4.90
C GLN A 86 13.94 -4.76 -6.30
N ARG A 87 13.25 -5.60 -7.07
CA ARG A 87 12.77 -5.23 -8.40
C ARG A 87 11.37 -4.61 -8.28
N PRO A 88 11.16 -3.33 -8.65
CA PRO A 88 9.84 -2.73 -8.65
C PRO A 88 8.92 -3.44 -9.65
N GLY A 89 7.70 -3.77 -9.22
CA GLY A 89 6.67 -4.34 -10.09
C GLY A 89 5.84 -3.24 -10.76
N LEU A 90 4.98 -3.64 -11.70
CA LEU A 90 4.00 -2.74 -12.33
C LEU A 90 3.16 -2.03 -11.25
N GLY A 91 2.65 -2.77 -10.27
CA GLY A 91 1.85 -2.21 -9.19
C GLY A 91 2.60 -1.17 -8.35
N THR A 92 3.91 -1.34 -8.19
CA THR A 92 4.77 -0.41 -7.45
C THR A 92 4.86 0.94 -8.14
N VAL A 93 5.16 0.95 -9.45
CA VAL A 93 5.29 2.18 -10.23
C VAL A 93 3.91 2.83 -10.40
N SER A 94 2.88 2.05 -10.74
CA SER A 94 1.51 2.54 -10.85
C SER A 94 1.02 3.14 -9.53
N ASN A 95 1.39 2.58 -8.37
CA ASN A 95 1.01 3.14 -7.08
C ASN A 95 1.53 4.57 -6.89
N VAL A 96 2.80 4.84 -7.22
CA VAL A 96 3.40 6.18 -7.09
C VAL A 96 2.57 7.21 -7.86
N PHE A 97 2.30 6.95 -9.14
CA PHE A 97 1.63 7.92 -10.00
C PHE A 97 0.12 8.00 -9.77
N VAL A 98 -0.57 6.86 -9.75
CA VAL A 98 -2.03 6.81 -9.68
C VAL A 98 -2.53 7.35 -8.35
N VAL A 99 -1.86 7.03 -7.23
CA VAL A 99 -2.26 7.54 -5.92
C VAL A 99 -2.10 9.05 -5.84
N GLY A 100 -0.96 9.60 -6.28
CA GLY A 100 -0.72 11.04 -6.27
C GLY A 100 -1.71 11.80 -7.16
N LEU A 101 -1.94 11.32 -8.38
CA LEU A 101 -2.90 11.94 -9.31
C LEU A 101 -4.35 11.86 -8.81
N ALA A 102 -4.77 10.71 -8.28
CA ALA A 102 -6.12 10.55 -7.73
C ALA A 102 -6.34 11.39 -6.47
N MET A 103 -5.28 11.59 -5.68
CA MET A 103 -5.32 12.47 -4.52
C MET A 103 -5.54 13.93 -4.93
N ASP A 104 -4.72 14.46 -5.83
CA ASP A 104 -4.89 15.84 -6.32
C ASP A 104 -6.23 16.03 -7.03
N GLY A 105 -6.66 15.03 -7.83
CA GLY A 105 -7.97 15.05 -8.46
C GLY A 105 -9.12 15.09 -7.44
N THR A 106 -8.98 14.40 -6.31
CA THR A 106 -9.99 14.43 -5.24
C THR A 106 -10.01 15.77 -4.52
N LEU A 107 -8.84 16.34 -4.23
CA LEU A 107 -8.74 17.67 -3.64
C LEU A 107 -9.32 18.75 -4.55
N ALA A 108 -9.14 18.64 -5.86
CA ALA A 108 -9.71 19.58 -6.83
C ALA A 108 -11.24 19.47 -6.96
N LEU A 109 -11.82 18.29 -6.70
CA LEU A 109 -13.26 18.04 -6.80
C LEU A 109 -14.03 18.31 -5.49
N MET A 110 -13.34 18.27 -4.35
CA MET A 110 -13.97 18.45 -3.05
C MET A 110 -13.99 19.91 -2.65
N PRO A 111 -15.15 20.45 -2.23
CA PRO A 111 -15.21 21.78 -1.64
C PRO A 111 -14.60 21.77 -0.25
N ASP A 112 -14.20 22.95 0.22
CA ASP A 112 -13.72 23.12 1.59
C ASP A 112 -14.83 22.80 2.60
N VAL A 113 -14.51 21.93 3.56
CA VAL A 113 -15.43 21.55 4.64
C VAL A 113 -14.91 22.13 5.95
N HIS A 114 -15.64 23.06 6.54
CA HIS A 114 -15.26 23.72 7.80
C HIS A 114 -15.99 23.17 9.02
N ALA A 115 -17.28 22.82 8.87
CA ALA A 115 -18.10 22.34 9.97
C ALA A 115 -17.68 20.93 10.40
N LEU A 116 -17.54 20.71 11.72
CA LEU A 116 -17.22 19.39 12.27
C LEU A 116 -18.21 18.30 11.84
N GLY A 117 -19.49 18.66 11.68
CA GLY A 117 -20.53 17.76 11.18
C GLY A 117 -20.27 17.19 9.79
N GLY A 118 -19.49 17.87 8.94
CA GLY A 118 -19.04 17.36 7.64
C GLY A 118 -17.67 16.67 7.72
N ARG A 119 -16.76 17.18 8.56
CA ARG A 119 -15.40 16.65 8.71
C ARG A 119 -15.36 15.24 9.30
N ILE A 120 -16.22 14.94 10.27
CA ILE A 120 -16.25 13.62 10.92
C ILE A 120 -16.69 12.52 9.93
N PRO A 121 -17.80 12.66 9.18
CA PRO A 121 -18.17 11.70 8.15
C PRO A 121 -17.08 11.52 7.09
N LEU A 122 -16.42 12.60 6.64
CA LEU A 122 -15.32 12.53 5.68
C LEU A 122 -14.14 11.74 6.22
N LEU A 123 -13.75 11.97 7.49
CA LEU A 123 -12.69 11.21 8.15
C LEU A 123 -13.02 9.72 8.18
N VAL A 124 -14.23 9.36 8.65
CA VAL A 124 -14.65 7.95 8.75
C VAL A 124 -14.72 7.30 7.37
N ALA A 125 -15.32 7.98 6.39
CA ALA A 125 -15.40 7.51 5.01
C ALA A 125 -13.99 7.33 4.41
N GLY A 126 -13.09 8.29 4.63
CA GLY A 126 -11.69 8.22 4.21
C GLY A 126 -10.97 7.00 4.78
N ILE A 127 -11.07 6.76 6.09
CA ILE A 127 -10.43 5.60 6.74
C ILE A 127 -10.98 4.28 6.18
N VAL A 128 -12.31 4.14 6.08
CA VAL A 128 -12.95 2.91 5.59
C VAL A 128 -12.60 2.68 4.11
N LEU A 129 -12.69 3.71 3.29
CA LEU A 129 -12.37 3.64 1.86
C LEU A 129 -10.89 3.30 1.65
N ASN A 130 -10.00 3.82 2.50
CA ASN A 130 -8.59 3.47 2.47
C ASN A 130 -8.39 1.98 2.75
N GLY A 131 -9.09 1.41 3.75
CA GLY A 131 -9.08 -0.03 4.00
C GLY A 131 -9.55 -0.87 2.82
N VAL A 132 -10.65 -0.47 2.16
CA VAL A 132 -11.17 -1.11 0.93
C VAL A 132 -10.12 -1.08 -0.17
N ALA A 133 -9.55 0.10 -0.42
CA ALA A 133 -8.52 0.33 -1.41
C ALA A 133 -7.27 -0.52 -1.16
N THR A 134 -6.83 -0.61 0.10
CA THR A 134 -5.72 -1.46 0.53
C THR A 134 -5.99 -2.94 0.22
N GLY A 135 -7.18 -3.43 0.55
CA GLY A 135 -7.58 -4.80 0.22
C GLY A 135 -7.54 -5.08 -1.28
N LEU A 136 -8.08 -4.18 -2.10
CA LEU A 136 -8.14 -4.32 -3.57
C LEU A 136 -6.74 -4.33 -4.22
N TYR A 137 -5.87 -3.36 -3.90
CA TYR A 137 -4.57 -3.27 -4.57
C TYR A 137 -3.65 -4.44 -4.16
N ILE A 138 -3.69 -4.86 -2.89
CA ILE A 138 -2.87 -5.99 -2.42
C ILE A 138 -3.38 -7.31 -3.03
N ALA A 139 -4.70 -7.51 -3.07
CA ALA A 139 -5.31 -8.70 -3.67
C ALA A 139 -5.00 -8.85 -5.16
N ALA A 140 -4.70 -7.75 -5.87
CA ALA A 140 -4.29 -7.78 -7.27
C ALA A 140 -2.92 -8.45 -7.52
N LYS A 141 -2.08 -8.59 -6.49
CA LYS A 141 -0.78 -9.29 -6.51
C LYS A 141 0.19 -8.79 -7.62
N PHE A 142 0.25 -7.47 -7.84
CA PHE A 142 1.17 -6.85 -8.84
C PHE A 142 2.46 -6.28 -8.24
N GLY A 143 2.77 -6.69 -7.01
CA GLY A 143 3.93 -6.21 -6.25
C GLY A 143 3.53 -5.23 -5.13
N PRO A 144 4.39 -5.09 -4.11
CA PRO A 144 4.15 -4.19 -2.98
C PRO A 144 4.23 -2.72 -3.41
N GLY A 145 3.56 -1.83 -2.67
CA GLY A 145 3.76 -0.39 -2.83
C GLY A 145 5.20 0.03 -2.42
N PRO A 146 5.67 1.22 -2.81
CA PRO A 146 7.00 1.73 -2.46
C PRO A 146 7.29 1.65 -0.96
N ARG A 147 6.28 2.04 -0.17
CA ARG A 147 6.28 2.06 1.31
C ARG A 147 6.44 0.64 1.87
N ASP A 148 5.64 -0.29 1.35
CA ASP A 148 5.62 -1.69 1.80
C ASP A 148 6.95 -2.38 1.48
N GLY A 149 7.50 -2.18 0.27
CA GLY A 149 8.77 -2.80 -0.10
C GLY A 149 9.98 -2.18 0.59
N LEU A 150 9.92 -0.90 0.98
CA LEU A 150 10.94 -0.32 1.87
C LEU A 150 10.98 -1.06 3.21
N MET A 151 9.82 -1.31 3.83
CA MET A 151 9.73 -2.02 5.11
C MET A 151 10.24 -3.46 4.99
N THR A 152 9.87 -4.19 3.94
CA THR A 152 10.37 -5.56 3.73
C THR A 152 11.85 -5.60 3.38
N GLY A 153 12.36 -4.60 2.66
CA GLY A 153 13.78 -4.51 2.33
C GLY A 153 14.65 -4.19 3.53
N LEU A 154 14.21 -3.28 4.39
CA LEU A 154 14.87 -3.00 5.66
C LEU A 154 14.88 -4.24 6.57
N HIS A 155 13.77 -5.00 6.62
CA HIS A 155 13.74 -6.29 7.32
C HIS A 155 14.79 -7.27 6.77
N GLN A 156 14.83 -7.48 5.45
CA GLN A 156 15.78 -8.40 4.82
C GLN A 156 17.24 -8.02 5.05
N ARG A 157 17.54 -6.72 5.14
CA ARG A 157 18.90 -6.24 5.41
C ARG A 157 19.29 -6.25 6.89
N THR A 158 18.36 -5.95 7.80
CA THR A 158 18.67 -5.78 9.24
C THR A 158 18.38 -7.02 10.07
N GLY A 159 17.59 -7.98 9.56
CA GLY A 159 17.13 -9.15 10.30
C GLY A 159 16.09 -8.85 11.40
N ARG A 160 15.72 -7.58 11.61
CA ARG A 160 14.76 -7.15 12.64
C ARG A 160 13.32 -7.33 12.18
N SER A 161 12.36 -7.48 13.10
CA SER A 161 10.96 -7.74 12.72
C SER A 161 10.34 -6.67 11.81
N ILE A 162 9.48 -7.09 10.88
CA ILE A 162 8.75 -6.19 9.97
C ILE A 162 7.92 -5.17 10.75
N ARG A 163 7.30 -5.59 11.87
CA ARG A 163 6.52 -4.70 12.73
C ARG A 163 7.39 -3.56 13.28
N MET A 164 8.59 -3.88 13.78
CA MET A 164 9.51 -2.87 14.30
C MET A 164 9.96 -1.89 13.21
N MET A 165 10.34 -2.40 12.02
CA MET A 165 10.77 -1.55 10.90
C MET A 165 9.63 -0.64 10.44
N ARG A 166 8.41 -1.17 10.35
CA ARG A 166 7.21 -0.41 10.03
C ARG A 166 6.98 0.71 11.03
N THR A 167 6.96 0.41 12.33
CA THR A 167 6.74 1.41 13.38
C THR A 167 7.82 2.49 13.34
N LEU A 168 9.09 2.12 13.19
CA LEU A 168 10.19 3.09 13.14
C LEU A 168 10.09 4.03 11.94
N VAL A 169 9.79 3.49 10.76
CA VAL A 169 9.59 4.29 9.55
C VAL A 169 8.35 5.19 9.70
N GLU A 170 7.22 4.64 10.15
CA GLU A 170 5.98 5.39 10.35
C GLU A 170 6.14 6.54 11.36
N VAL A 171 6.82 6.29 12.49
CA VAL A 171 7.12 7.34 13.48
C VAL A 171 8.06 8.40 12.89
N ALA A 172 9.09 7.99 12.16
CA ALA A 172 10.02 8.93 11.55
C ALA A 172 9.33 9.85 10.53
N VAL A 173 8.48 9.30 9.65
CA VAL A 173 7.75 10.11 8.66
C VAL A 173 6.72 11.03 9.31
N VAL A 174 6.01 10.57 10.35
CA VAL A 174 5.08 11.42 11.11
C VAL A 174 5.82 12.55 11.81
N ALA A 175 6.90 12.23 12.52
CA ALA A 175 7.69 13.23 13.25
C ALA A 175 8.26 14.29 12.29
N THR A 176 8.81 13.85 11.16
CA THR A 176 9.38 14.74 10.14
C THR A 176 8.29 15.59 9.50
N GLY A 177 7.17 14.97 9.11
CA GLY A 177 6.05 15.67 8.50
C GLY A 177 5.42 16.71 9.42
N PHE A 178 5.22 16.35 10.70
CA PHE A 178 4.70 17.25 11.71
C PHE A 178 5.64 18.45 11.94
N ALA A 179 6.96 18.21 11.97
CA ALA A 179 7.95 19.28 12.06
C ALA A 179 7.90 20.24 10.85
N PHE A 180 7.43 19.77 9.69
CA PHE A 180 7.25 20.57 8.48
C PHE A 180 5.85 21.19 8.34
N GLY A 181 4.99 21.09 9.35
CA GLY A 181 3.63 21.67 9.32
C GLY A 181 2.50 20.68 9.01
N GLY A 182 2.84 19.41 8.74
CA GLY A 182 1.86 18.35 8.50
C GLY A 182 0.90 18.15 9.67
N THR A 183 -0.38 17.89 9.36
CA THR A 183 -1.44 17.81 10.35
C THR A 183 -1.47 16.45 11.04
N VAL A 184 -1.17 16.44 12.34
CA VAL A 184 -1.37 15.28 13.23
C VAL A 184 -2.53 15.59 14.17
N GLY A 185 -3.50 14.68 14.25
CA GLY A 185 -4.69 14.89 15.07
C GLY A 185 -5.40 13.60 15.46
N ILE A 186 -6.63 13.73 15.96
CA ILE A 186 -7.45 12.58 16.36
C ILE A 186 -7.67 11.60 15.19
N GLY A 187 -7.78 12.12 13.96
CA GLY A 187 -7.89 11.34 12.75
C GLY A 187 -6.66 10.47 12.49
N THR A 188 -5.45 10.95 12.81
CA THR A 188 -4.20 10.18 12.70
C THR A 188 -4.19 9.00 13.66
N VAL A 189 -4.63 9.22 14.91
CA VAL A 189 -4.72 8.15 15.92
C VAL A 189 -5.78 7.12 15.52
N LEU A 190 -6.97 7.58 15.13
CA LEU A 190 -8.04 6.72 14.65
C LEU A 190 -7.60 5.91 13.43
N TYR A 191 -6.94 6.53 12.45
CA TYR A 191 -6.40 5.85 11.29
C TYR A 191 -5.39 4.76 11.70
N ALA A 192 -4.42 5.08 12.58
CA ALA A 192 -3.41 4.13 13.02
C ALA A 192 -4.02 2.89 13.71
N LEU A 193 -5.07 3.08 14.50
CA LEU A 193 -5.78 2.00 15.18
C LEU A 193 -6.69 1.19 14.23
N ALA A 194 -7.36 1.85 13.30
CA ALA A 194 -8.37 1.22 12.44
C ALA A 194 -7.79 0.55 11.18
N ILE A 195 -6.72 1.10 10.61
CA ILE A 195 -6.24 0.66 9.29
C ILE A 195 -5.75 -0.78 9.30
N GLY A 196 -5.12 -1.23 10.39
CA GLY A 196 -4.62 -2.61 10.52
C GLY A 196 -5.76 -3.64 10.40
N PRO A 197 -6.78 -3.59 11.30
CA PRO A 197 -7.96 -4.44 11.21
C PRO A 197 -8.73 -4.31 9.89
N LEU A 198 -8.94 -3.09 9.39
CA LEU A 198 -9.67 -2.86 8.13
C LEU A 198 -8.94 -3.47 6.93
N ALA A 199 -7.63 -3.24 6.81
CA ALA A 199 -6.84 -3.81 5.72
C ALA A 199 -6.87 -5.34 5.76
N GLN A 200 -6.78 -5.96 6.94
CA GLN A 200 -6.90 -7.42 7.07
C GLN A 200 -8.28 -7.94 6.68
N PHE A 201 -9.34 -7.25 7.10
CA PHE A 201 -10.71 -7.60 6.76
C PHE A 201 -10.93 -7.54 5.24
N PHE A 202 -10.62 -6.41 4.61
CA PHE A 202 -10.84 -6.23 3.18
C PHE A 202 -9.90 -7.07 2.33
N LEU A 203 -8.67 -7.33 2.77
CA LEU A 203 -7.80 -8.28 2.09
C LEU A 203 -8.42 -9.67 2.03
N ARG A 204 -9.02 -10.16 3.12
CA ARG A 204 -9.72 -11.46 3.14
C ARG A 204 -10.97 -11.43 2.28
N PHE A 205 -11.71 -10.32 2.29
CA PHE A 205 -12.93 -10.15 1.51
C PHE A 205 -12.67 -10.15 -0.01
N PHE A 206 -11.58 -9.50 -0.45
CA PHE A 206 -11.21 -9.43 -1.86
C PHE A 206 -10.24 -10.54 -2.31
N ALA A 207 -9.71 -11.32 -1.37
CA ALA A 207 -8.86 -12.46 -1.68
C ALA A 207 -9.65 -13.46 -2.54
N VAL A 208 -9.19 -13.64 -3.77
CA VAL A 208 -9.68 -14.71 -4.64
C VAL A 208 -9.14 -16.02 -4.06
N PRO A 209 -10.00 -17.02 -3.76
CA PRO A 209 -9.54 -18.33 -3.33
C PRO A 209 -8.50 -18.86 -4.32
N ALA A 210 -7.29 -19.15 -3.83
CA ALA A 210 -6.36 -19.93 -4.63
C ALA A 210 -6.98 -21.33 -4.80
N PRO A 211 -6.87 -21.96 -6.00
CA PRO A 211 -7.12 -23.39 -6.09
C PRO A 211 -6.24 -24.08 -5.04
N SER A 212 -6.86 -24.89 -4.18
CA SER A 212 -6.17 -25.67 -3.16
C SER A 212 -5.07 -26.49 -3.81
N GLY A 213 -3.83 -26.04 -3.66
CA GLY A 213 -2.68 -26.65 -4.30
C GLY A 213 -1.41 -26.28 -3.55
N GLY A 214 -1.05 -27.12 -2.58
CA GLY A 214 0.30 -27.23 -2.02
C GLY A 214 0.68 -26.13 -1.03
N GLY A 215 0.78 -26.51 0.25
CA GLY A 215 1.15 -25.63 1.34
C GLY A 215 2.48 -24.91 1.15
N VAL A 216 2.53 -23.66 1.60
CA VAL A 216 3.77 -23.03 2.04
C VAL A 216 3.54 -22.56 3.47
N VAL A 217 3.91 -23.48 4.35
CA VAL A 217 4.40 -23.35 5.72
C VAL A 217 4.67 -21.91 6.14
N ALA A 218 3.96 -21.49 7.18
CA ALA A 218 4.41 -20.46 8.10
C ALA A 218 5.75 -20.91 8.71
N ALA A 219 6.86 -20.29 8.30
CA ALA A 219 8.16 -20.50 8.92
C ALA A 219 8.45 -19.33 9.87
N GLY A 220 8.19 -19.54 11.15
CA GLY A 220 8.68 -18.74 12.25
C GLY A 220 9.32 -19.63 13.31
N GLY A 221 10.64 -19.51 13.47
CA GLY A 221 11.48 -19.99 14.60
C GLY A 221 11.73 -21.51 14.66
N GLN A 222 12.93 -22.05 14.83
CA GLN A 222 14.26 -21.57 15.26
C GLN A 222 15.36 -22.48 14.67
N PRO A 223 16.63 -22.03 14.62
CA PRO A 223 17.77 -22.86 14.22
C PRO A 223 18.38 -23.57 15.43
N GLU A 224 18.45 -24.89 15.41
CA GLU A 224 19.32 -25.64 16.32
C GLU A 224 20.52 -26.21 15.57
N GLN A 225 21.68 -26.03 16.19
CA GLN A 225 23.00 -26.13 15.60
C GLN A 225 23.43 -27.59 15.38
N ALA A 226 24.31 -27.75 14.39
CA ALA A 226 25.45 -28.66 14.32
C ALA A 226 25.49 -29.86 15.28
N ILE A 227 25.69 -31.06 14.73
CA ILE A 227 26.94 -31.83 14.85
C ILE A 227 26.93 -32.91 13.75
N LEU A 228 27.81 -32.76 12.76
CA LEU A 228 28.42 -33.87 12.04
C LEU A 228 29.91 -33.77 12.36
N GLN A 229 30.46 -34.73 13.10
CA GLN A 229 31.80 -35.26 12.85
C GLN A 229 32.01 -36.58 13.63
N ARG A 230 32.26 -37.63 12.83
CA ARG A 230 32.98 -38.89 13.05
C ARG A 230 32.74 -39.70 14.33
#